data_AF-A0A7J8AH13-F1
#
_entry.id   AF-A0A7J8AH13-F1
#
_cell.length_a   1.000
_cell.length_b   1.000
_cell.length_c   1.000
_cell.angle_alpha   90.00
_cell.angle_beta   90.00
_cell.angle_gamma   90.00
#
_symmetry.space_group_name_H-M   'P 1'
#
loop_
_entity.id
_entity.type
_entity.pdbx_description
1 polymer ?
#
loop_
_entity_poly.entity_id
_entity_poly.type
_entity_poly.pdbx_seq_one_letter_code
_entity_poly.pdbx_strand_id
1 'polypeptide(L)'
;MPLYEGLGSGGEKTAVVIDLGEAFTKCGFAGETSPRCIIPSVIKKAGMPKPIKVVQYNINTEELYSYLKEFIHILYFRHLLVNPRDRRVVVIESVLCPSHFRETLTRVLFKYFEVPSVLLAPSHLMALLTLGINSAMVLDCGYRESLVLPIYEGIPVLNCWGALPLGGKALHRELETQLLEQCTVDTGAAKEQSLPSVMGSIPEGVLEDIKVRTCFVSDLKRGLKIQAAKFNIDGNTENNPPLEMMFDVGKTQPPLMKRAFSTEK
;
A
#
# COMPACT_ATOMS: atom_id res chain seq x y z
N MET A 1 -21.26 -6.29 21.96
CA MET A 1 -20.94 -7.66 21.55
C MET A 1 -21.50 -7.88 20.15
N PRO A 2 -20.70 -8.17 19.11
CA PRO A 2 -21.26 -8.64 17.86
C PRO A 2 -21.35 -10.17 17.88
N LEU A 3 -22.60 -10.63 17.82
CA LEU A 3 -23.02 -11.99 17.53
C LEU A 3 -22.73 -12.30 16.05
N TYR A 4 -21.66 -13.03 15.78
CA TYR A 4 -21.59 -13.88 14.58
C TYR A 4 -20.63 -15.04 14.86
N GLU A 5 -21.08 -15.93 15.75
CA GLU A 5 -20.62 -17.32 15.80
C GLU A 5 -21.24 -18.01 14.58
N GLY A 6 -20.60 -17.81 13.42
CA GLY A 6 -20.92 -18.54 12.21
C GLY A 6 -20.49 -20.00 12.40
N LEU A 7 -21.47 -20.86 12.61
CA LEU A 7 -21.49 -22.30 12.34
C LEU A 7 -20.28 -22.82 11.53
N GLY A 8 -19.21 -23.14 12.23
CA GLY A 8 -18.13 -24.01 11.79
C GLY A 8 -18.09 -25.20 12.74
N SER A 9 -18.40 -26.38 12.22
CA SER A 9 -18.28 -27.64 12.95
C SER A 9 -16.81 -27.84 13.39
N GLY A 10 -16.54 -27.72 14.69
CA GLY A 10 -15.23 -27.96 15.31
C GLY A 10 -14.65 -26.70 15.95
N GLY A 11 -14.27 -26.76 17.23
CA GLY A 11 -13.82 -25.64 18.07
C GLY A 11 -12.50 -24.97 17.67
N GLU A 12 -12.20 -24.84 16.37
CA GLU A 12 -11.05 -24.09 15.88
C GLU A 12 -11.40 -22.61 15.74
N LYS A 13 -10.76 -21.78 16.57
CA LYS A 13 -10.85 -20.32 16.45
C LYS A 13 -10.22 -19.89 15.12
N THR A 14 -10.95 -19.13 14.31
CA THR A 14 -10.46 -18.56 13.03
C THR A 14 -9.13 -17.82 13.19
N ALA A 15 -8.22 -18.04 12.24
CA ALA A 15 -6.91 -17.42 12.23
C ALA A 15 -7.01 -15.92 11.91
N VAL A 16 -6.06 -15.14 12.44
CA VAL A 16 -5.90 -13.73 12.09
C VAL A 16 -4.96 -13.62 10.89
N VAL A 17 -5.35 -12.84 9.89
CA VAL A 17 -4.54 -12.58 8.70
C VAL A 17 -4.03 -11.14 8.76
N ILE A 18 -2.72 -10.95 8.62
CA ILE A 18 -2.05 -9.65 8.65
C ILE A 18 -1.21 -9.52 7.37
N ASP A 19 -1.52 -8.54 6.53
CA ASP A 19 -0.73 -8.16 5.35
C ASP A 19 0.03 -6.87 5.67
N LEU A 20 1.34 -6.98 5.90
CA LEU A 20 2.21 -5.88 6.31
C LEU A 20 2.87 -5.22 5.09
N GLY A 21 2.38 -4.05 4.68
CA GLY A 21 3.02 -3.20 3.68
C GLY A 21 3.71 -1.98 4.28
N GLU A 22 4.61 -1.33 3.52
CA GLU A 22 5.27 -0.09 3.95
C GLU A 22 4.31 1.10 4.06
N ALA A 23 3.30 1.18 3.18
CA ALA A 23 2.30 2.24 3.20
C ALA A 23 1.07 1.87 4.03
N PHE A 24 0.48 0.70 3.75
CA PHE A 24 -0.74 0.23 4.39
C PHE A 24 -0.57 -1.19 4.90
N THR A 25 -1.21 -1.46 6.03
CA THR A 25 -1.38 -2.79 6.60
C THR A 25 -2.85 -3.16 6.53
N LYS A 26 -3.14 -4.34 6.01
CA LYS A 26 -4.50 -4.90 5.98
C LYS A 26 -4.59 -5.99 7.02
N CYS A 27 -5.70 -6.06 7.73
CA CYS A 27 -5.90 -7.11 8.72
C CYS A 27 -7.37 -7.54 8.82
N GLY A 28 -7.59 -8.82 9.06
CA GLY A 28 -8.91 -9.42 9.23
C GLY A 28 -8.83 -10.85 9.73
N PHE A 29 -9.96 -11.55 9.66
CA PHE A 29 -10.03 -12.97 10.02
C PHE A 29 -10.08 -13.84 8.76
N ALA A 30 -9.42 -15.00 8.84
CA ALA A 30 -9.54 -16.01 7.81
C ALA A 30 -11.00 -16.46 7.66
N GLY A 31 -11.47 -16.54 6.42
CA GLY A 31 -12.86 -16.86 6.07
C GLY A 31 -13.76 -15.64 5.85
N GLU A 32 -13.33 -14.43 6.21
CA GLU A 32 -14.04 -13.21 5.85
C GLU A 32 -13.72 -12.79 4.41
N THR A 33 -14.70 -12.25 3.69
CA THR A 33 -14.56 -11.83 2.28
C THR A 33 -13.71 -10.58 2.08
N SER A 34 -13.54 -9.79 3.14
CA SER A 34 -12.79 -8.53 3.13
C SER A 34 -12.05 -8.34 4.45
N PRO A 35 -10.89 -7.65 4.45
CA PRO A 35 -10.22 -7.30 5.68
C PRO A 35 -11.14 -6.42 6.56
N ARG A 36 -11.06 -6.60 7.88
CA ARG A 36 -11.81 -5.76 8.83
C ARG A 36 -11.25 -4.35 8.90
N CYS A 37 -9.94 -4.20 8.73
CA CYS A 37 -9.31 -2.90 8.72
C CYS A 37 -8.18 -2.83 7.68
N ILE A 38 -8.02 -1.62 7.16
CA ILE A 38 -6.88 -1.20 6.35
C ILE A 38 -6.40 0.09 7.00
N ILE A 39 -5.20 0.04 7.58
CA ILE A 39 -4.63 1.17 8.33
C ILE A 39 -3.29 1.56 7.71
N PRO A 40 -2.91 2.85 7.75
CA PRO A 40 -1.56 3.23 7.36
C PRO A 40 -0.55 2.58 8.30
N SER A 41 0.58 2.10 7.75
CA SER A 41 1.64 1.41 8.48
C SER A 41 2.53 2.37 9.26
N VAL A 42 1.89 3.23 10.06
CA VAL A 42 2.54 4.28 10.84
C VAL A 42 2.11 4.24 12.31
N ILE A 43 3.02 4.61 13.19
CA ILE A 43 2.76 4.81 14.61
C ILE A 43 2.92 6.28 14.97
N LYS A 44 2.08 6.74 15.90
CA LYS A 44 2.15 8.09 16.47
C LYS A 44 2.67 7.99 17.89
N LYS A 45 3.94 8.32 18.08
CA LYS A 45 4.57 8.31 19.40
C LYS A 45 4.35 9.66 20.10
N ALA A 46 3.95 9.62 21.37
CA ALA A 46 3.82 10.82 22.18
C ALA A 46 5.16 11.57 22.24
N GLY A 47 5.17 12.84 21.86
CA GLY A 47 6.36 13.69 21.80
C GLY A 47 7.04 13.80 20.43
N MET A 48 6.60 13.05 19.41
CA MET A 48 7.05 13.28 18.04
C MET A 48 5.95 13.91 17.17
N PRO A 49 6.26 14.99 16.42
CA PRO A 49 5.26 15.67 15.59
C PRO A 49 4.95 14.88 14.30
N LYS A 50 5.90 14.08 13.79
CA LYS A 50 5.73 13.31 12.56
C LYS A 50 5.41 11.84 12.88
N PRO A 51 4.47 11.22 12.15
CA PRO A 51 4.22 9.79 12.27
C PRO A 51 5.44 8.99 11.78
N ILE A 52 5.76 7.89 12.46
CA ILE A 52 6.90 7.04 12.14
C ILE A 52 6.39 5.83 11.36
N LYS A 53 7.03 5.48 10.24
CA LYS A 53 6.72 4.25 9.50
C LYS A 53 7.21 3.03 10.28
N VAL A 54 6.36 2.00 10.38
CA VAL A 54 6.65 0.79 11.14
C VAL A 54 7.55 -0.17 10.37
N VAL A 55 7.27 -0.33 9.07
CA VAL A 55 8.04 -1.23 8.21
C VAL A 55 9.27 -0.50 7.71
N GLN A 56 10.37 -0.69 8.44
CA GLN A 56 11.70 -0.19 8.09
C GLN A 56 12.70 -1.33 8.13
N TYR A 57 13.62 -1.35 7.16
CA TYR A 57 14.57 -2.46 6.98
C TYR A 57 15.99 -2.17 7.47
N ASN A 58 16.36 -0.88 7.61
CA ASN A 58 17.71 -0.44 8.00
C ASN A 58 17.70 0.23 9.39
N ILE A 59 17.25 -0.48 10.41
CA ILE A 59 17.10 0.04 11.77
C ILE A 59 17.65 -0.96 12.79
N ASN A 60 17.92 -0.50 14.00
CA ASN A 60 18.33 -1.37 15.09
C ASN A 60 17.21 -2.36 15.49
N THR A 61 17.60 -3.58 15.86
CA THR A 61 16.68 -4.66 16.27
C THR A 61 15.73 -4.26 17.40
N GLU A 62 16.25 -3.59 18.43
CA GLU A 62 15.47 -3.23 19.62
C GLU A 62 14.44 -2.14 19.32
N GLU A 63 14.80 -1.19 18.46
CA GLU A 63 13.90 -0.13 18.04
C GLU A 63 12.78 -0.68 17.14
N LEU A 64 13.14 -1.54 16.18
CA LEU A 64 12.18 -2.25 15.34
C LEU A 64 11.23 -3.12 16.17
N TYR A 65 11.76 -3.82 17.17
CA TYR A 65 10.98 -4.61 18.11
C TYR A 65 9.94 -3.75 18.85
N SER A 66 10.35 -2.57 19.31
CA SER A 66 9.45 -1.62 19.98
C SER A 66 8.35 -1.11 19.05
N TYR A 67 8.70 -0.74 17.81
CA TYR A 67 7.74 -0.25 16.81
C TYR A 67 6.72 -1.32 16.39
N LEU A 68 7.17 -2.54 16.12
CA LEU A 68 6.29 -3.67 15.80
C LEU A 68 5.37 -4.01 16.97
N LYS A 69 5.88 -3.98 18.21
CA LYS A 69 5.07 -4.23 19.41
C LYS A 69 3.93 -3.21 19.54
N GLU A 70 4.24 -1.92 19.43
CA GLU A 70 3.25 -0.85 19.53
C GLU A 70 2.21 -0.94 18.41
N PHE A 71 2.66 -1.19 17.17
CA PHE A 71 1.78 -1.31 16.03
C PHE A 71 0.84 -2.52 16.12
N ILE A 72 1.37 -3.70 16.46
CA ILE A 72 0.57 -4.93 16.61
C ILE A 72 -0.41 -4.78 17.78
N HIS A 73 -0.01 -4.10 18.87
CA HIS A 73 -0.91 -3.81 19.98
C HIS A 73 -2.11 -2.97 19.52
N ILE A 74 -1.88 -1.90 18.74
CA ILE A 74 -2.98 -1.10 18.15
C ILE A 74 -3.86 -1.98 17.26
N LEU A 75 -3.26 -2.82 16.42
CA LEU A 75 -3.97 -3.69 15.49
C LEU A 75 -4.92 -4.67 16.23
N TYR A 76 -4.44 -5.37 17.25
CA TYR A 76 -5.27 -6.32 18.03
C TYR A 76 -6.31 -5.63 18.90
N PHE A 77 -5.93 -4.62 19.68
CA PHE A 77 -6.81 -4.04 20.71
C PHE A 77 -7.73 -2.94 20.19
N ARG A 78 -7.40 -2.28 19.07
CA ARG A 78 -8.26 -1.23 18.49
C ARG A 78 -9.10 -1.74 17.33
N HIS A 79 -8.57 -2.65 16.51
CA HIS A 79 -9.25 -3.08 15.27
C HIS A 79 -9.85 -4.48 15.37
N LEU A 80 -9.08 -5.48 15.82
CA LEU A 80 -9.58 -6.86 15.87
C LEU A 80 -10.41 -7.18 17.12
N LEU A 81 -10.19 -6.46 18.22
CA LEU A 81 -10.85 -6.63 19.52
C LEU A 81 -10.75 -8.06 20.05
N VAL A 82 -9.59 -8.70 19.85
CA VAL A 82 -9.37 -10.11 20.19
C VAL A 82 -8.01 -10.32 20.84
N ASN A 83 -7.92 -11.33 21.70
CA ASN A 83 -6.65 -11.73 22.30
C ASN A 83 -5.78 -12.49 21.29
N PRO A 84 -4.51 -12.10 21.10
CA PRO A 84 -3.61 -12.78 20.15
C PRO A 84 -3.22 -14.19 20.61
N ARG A 85 -3.23 -14.49 21.91
CA ARG A 85 -2.92 -15.82 22.48
C ARG A 85 -3.90 -16.92 22.07
N ASP A 86 -5.09 -16.53 21.66
CA ASP A 86 -6.18 -17.46 21.41
C ASP A 86 -6.23 -17.98 19.98
N ARG A 87 -5.52 -17.33 19.04
CA ARG A 87 -5.71 -17.53 17.60
C ARG A 87 -4.38 -17.63 16.87
N ARG A 88 -4.34 -18.52 15.86
CA ARG A 88 -3.20 -18.65 14.94
C ARG A 88 -3.08 -17.37 14.09
N VAL A 89 -1.87 -16.99 13.71
CA VAL A 89 -1.61 -15.78 12.92
C VAL A 89 -0.97 -16.15 11.59
N VAL A 90 -1.53 -15.65 10.50
CA VAL A 90 -0.96 -15.73 9.15
C VAL A 90 -0.49 -14.33 8.77
N VAL A 91 0.81 -14.19 8.56
CA VAL A 91 1.44 -12.95 8.12
C VAL A 91 1.76 -13.09 6.65
N ILE A 92 1.14 -12.25 5.84
CA ILE A 92 1.41 -12.14 4.41
C ILE A 92 2.59 -11.18 4.26
N GLU A 93 3.66 -11.68 3.66
CA GLU A 93 4.87 -10.91 3.40
C GLU A 93 5.29 -11.00 1.93
N SER A 94 6.07 -10.02 1.48
CA SER A 94 6.74 -10.12 0.19
C SER A 94 7.90 -11.13 0.27
N VAL A 95 8.16 -11.84 -0.83
CA VAL A 95 9.21 -12.86 -0.94
C VAL A 95 10.60 -12.29 -0.67
N LEU A 96 10.82 -11.01 -0.98
CA LEU A 96 12.08 -10.31 -0.80
C LEU A 96 12.23 -9.63 0.57
N CYS A 97 11.34 -9.94 1.52
CA CYS A 97 11.42 -9.34 2.85
C CYS A 97 12.71 -9.78 3.57
N PRO A 98 13.53 -8.85 4.10
CA PRO A 98 14.76 -9.19 4.81
C PRO A 98 14.53 -10.15 5.98
N SER A 99 15.40 -11.15 6.13
CA SER A 99 15.34 -12.11 7.25
C SER A 99 15.38 -11.43 8.62
N HIS A 100 16.13 -10.33 8.74
CA HIS A 100 16.18 -9.50 9.94
C HIS A 100 14.80 -9.02 10.42
N PHE A 101 13.97 -8.57 9.48
CA PHE A 101 12.61 -8.10 9.77
C PHE A 101 11.73 -9.29 10.21
N ARG A 102 11.84 -10.43 9.51
CA ARG A 102 11.08 -11.66 9.82
C ARG A 102 11.39 -12.21 11.20
N GLU A 103 12.68 -12.24 11.57
CA GLU A 103 13.13 -12.67 12.89
C GLU A 103 12.59 -11.75 13.99
N THR A 104 12.64 -10.43 13.78
CA THR A 104 12.14 -9.46 14.75
C THR A 104 10.63 -9.56 14.92
N LEU A 105 9.89 -9.69 13.81
CA LEU A 105 8.45 -9.89 13.82
C LEU A 105 8.06 -11.18 14.55
N THR A 106 8.75 -12.29 14.23
CA THR A 106 8.53 -13.59 14.87
C THR A 106 8.83 -13.52 16.37
N ARG A 107 9.89 -12.80 16.76
CA ARG A 107 10.23 -12.55 18.17
C ARG A 107 9.12 -11.80 18.89
N VAL A 108 8.56 -10.74 18.29
CA VAL A 108 7.44 -9.98 18.88
C VAL A 108 6.21 -10.87 19.06
N LEU A 109 5.83 -11.62 18.04
CA LEU A 109 4.64 -12.49 18.07
C LEU A 109 4.76 -13.60 19.13
N PHE A 110 5.90 -14.29 19.22
CA PHE A 110 6.06 -15.38 20.18
C PHE A 110 6.46 -14.91 21.59
N LYS A 111 7.37 -13.95 21.74
CA LYS A 111 7.89 -13.56 23.06
C LYS A 111 6.98 -12.59 23.81
N TYR A 112 6.31 -11.68 23.12
CA TYR A 112 5.45 -10.67 23.76
C TYR A 112 3.98 -11.08 23.71
N PHE A 113 3.48 -11.45 22.54
CA PHE A 113 2.06 -11.80 22.36
C PHE A 113 1.74 -13.27 22.65
N GLU A 114 2.75 -14.15 22.72
CA GLU A 114 2.61 -15.59 23.00
C GLU A 114 1.55 -16.26 22.10
N VAL A 115 1.60 -15.97 20.79
CA VAL A 115 0.66 -16.57 19.84
C VAL A 115 0.89 -18.07 19.68
N PRO A 116 -0.16 -18.89 19.44
CA PRO A 116 -0.02 -20.35 19.32
C PRO A 116 0.84 -20.78 18.13
N SER A 117 0.67 -20.11 16.98
CA SER A 117 1.43 -20.38 15.76
C SER A 117 1.46 -19.17 14.85
N VAL A 118 2.53 -19.08 14.06
CA VAL A 118 2.74 -18.06 13.03
C VAL A 118 3.05 -18.75 11.72
N LEU A 119 2.40 -18.32 10.64
CA LEU A 119 2.73 -18.70 9.26
C LEU A 119 3.17 -17.44 8.50
N LEU A 120 4.36 -17.47 7.90
CA LEU A 120 4.80 -16.45 6.96
C LEU A 120 4.49 -16.94 5.54
N ALA A 121 3.54 -16.28 4.88
CA ALA A 121 3.04 -16.68 3.57
C ALA A 121 3.45 -15.65 2.49
N PRO A 122 3.97 -16.09 1.33
CA PRO A 122 4.35 -15.17 0.26
C PRO A 122 3.12 -14.56 -0.42
N SER A 123 3.09 -13.23 -0.53
CA SER A 123 1.99 -12.44 -1.10
C SER A 123 1.54 -12.93 -2.49
N HIS A 124 2.48 -13.17 -3.40
CA HIS A 124 2.22 -13.61 -4.78
C HIS A 124 1.46 -14.93 -4.85
N LEU A 125 1.80 -15.87 -3.96
CA LEU A 125 1.11 -17.16 -3.90
C LEU A 125 -0.29 -16.99 -3.33
N MET A 126 -0.44 -16.18 -2.27
CA MET A 126 -1.76 -15.90 -1.70
C MET A 126 -2.68 -15.22 -2.72
N ALA A 127 -2.15 -14.29 -3.53
CA ALA A 127 -2.89 -13.66 -4.62
C ALA A 127 -3.32 -14.67 -5.70
N LEU A 128 -2.43 -15.59 -6.09
CA LEU A 128 -2.76 -16.65 -7.05
C LEU A 128 -3.90 -17.55 -6.55
N LEU A 129 -3.87 -17.94 -5.28
CA LEU A 129 -4.89 -18.80 -4.67
C LEU A 129 -6.28 -18.17 -4.73
N THR A 130 -6.40 -16.83 -4.73
CA THR A 130 -7.71 -16.17 -4.88
C THR A 130 -8.34 -16.38 -6.26
N LEU A 131 -7.51 -16.62 -7.29
CA LEU A 131 -7.98 -16.86 -8.66
C LEU A 131 -8.34 -18.33 -8.92
N GLY A 132 -7.93 -19.25 -8.04
CA GLY A 132 -8.19 -20.69 -8.22
C GLY A 132 -7.45 -21.31 -9.41
N ILE A 133 -6.34 -20.71 -9.84
CA ILE A 133 -5.47 -21.21 -10.91
C ILE A 133 -4.12 -21.64 -10.34
N ASN A 134 -3.50 -22.66 -10.92
CA ASN A 134 -2.24 -23.20 -10.41
C ASN A 134 -1.00 -22.50 -10.98
N SER A 135 -1.11 -21.90 -12.16
CA SER A 135 0.01 -21.35 -12.92
C SER A 135 -0.32 -19.94 -13.41
N ALA A 136 0.48 -18.95 -13.04
CA ALA A 136 0.37 -17.58 -13.52
C ALA A 136 1.66 -16.77 -13.33
N MET A 137 1.79 -15.70 -14.11
CA MET A 137 2.76 -14.64 -13.84
C MET A 137 2.11 -13.59 -12.94
N VAL A 138 2.64 -13.37 -11.74
CA VAL A 138 2.11 -12.39 -10.79
C VAL A 138 3.01 -11.16 -10.77
N LEU A 139 2.44 -9.99 -11.02
CA LEU A 139 3.10 -8.68 -10.86
C LEU A 139 2.44 -7.95 -9.69
N ASP A 140 3.20 -7.72 -8.63
CA ASP A 140 2.81 -6.95 -7.46
C ASP A 140 3.47 -5.55 -7.52
N CYS A 141 2.65 -4.52 -7.77
CA CYS A 141 3.09 -3.13 -7.78
C CYS A 141 2.91 -2.50 -6.38
N GLY A 142 3.92 -2.65 -5.54
CA GLY A 142 3.90 -2.18 -4.15
C GLY A 142 4.28 -0.70 -3.96
N TYR A 143 4.40 -0.30 -2.69
CA TYR A 143 4.87 1.05 -2.35
C TYR A 143 6.36 1.24 -2.63
N ARG A 144 7.20 0.28 -2.22
CA ARG A 144 8.66 0.40 -2.34
C ARG A 144 9.17 -0.03 -3.71
N GLU A 145 8.65 -1.13 -4.20
CA GLU A 145 9.12 -1.83 -5.40
C GLU A 145 7.94 -2.47 -6.12
N SER A 146 8.13 -2.72 -7.42
CA SER A 146 7.25 -3.56 -8.22
C SER A 146 7.96 -4.89 -8.47
N LEU A 147 7.36 -5.98 -7.98
CA LEU A 147 7.93 -7.32 -7.99
C LEU A 147 7.13 -8.23 -8.94
N VAL A 148 7.84 -8.89 -9.84
CA VAL A 148 7.31 -9.93 -10.72
C VAL A 148 7.80 -11.28 -10.23
N LEU A 149 6.88 -12.21 -10.03
CA LEU A 149 7.18 -13.60 -9.67
C LEU A 149 6.28 -14.56 -10.47
N PRO A 150 6.86 -15.40 -11.34
CA PRO A 150 6.15 -16.50 -11.97
C PRO A 150 5.88 -17.62 -10.97
N ILE A 151 4.68 -18.17 -11.03
CA ILE A 151 4.25 -19.35 -10.27
C ILE A 151 3.78 -20.40 -11.27
N TYR A 152 4.29 -21.62 -11.13
CA TYR A 152 3.95 -22.74 -12.01
C TYR A 152 3.55 -23.95 -11.17
N GLU A 153 2.35 -24.49 -11.41
CA GLU A 153 1.76 -25.61 -10.67
C GLU A 153 1.83 -25.44 -9.14
N GLY A 154 1.54 -24.21 -8.66
CA GLY A 154 1.56 -23.85 -7.25
C GLY A 154 2.96 -23.60 -6.66
N ILE A 155 4.02 -23.76 -7.45
CA ILE A 155 5.42 -23.58 -7.01
C ILE A 155 5.93 -22.21 -7.51
N PRO A 156 6.34 -21.29 -6.61
CA PRO A 156 6.96 -20.03 -7.02
C PRO A 156 8.37 -20.27 -7.58
N VAL A 157 8.61 -19.80 -8.79
CA VAL A 157 9.88 -20.01 -9.52
C VAL A 157 10.86 -18.89 -9.14
N LEU A 158 11.55 -19.07 -8.01
CA LEU A 158 12.42 -18.07 -7.38
C LEU A 158 13.68 -17.69 -8.17
N ASN A 159 14.06 -18.41 -9.22
CA ASN A 159 15.17 -18.03 -10.10
C ASN A 159 14.75 -17.01 -11.18
N CYS A 160 13.46 -16.85 -11.42
CA CYS A 160 12.89 -16.00 -12.48
C CYS A 160 12.13 -14.79 -11.92
N TRP A 161 12.57 -14.24 -10.79
CA TRP A 161 11.98 -13.03 -10.24
C TRP A 161 12.63 -11.78 -10.82
N GLY A 162 11.88 -10.69 -10.87
CA GLY A 162 12.41 -9.36 -11.19
C GLY A 162 11.76 -8.32 -10.29
N ALA A 163 12.57 -7.48 -9.64
CA ALA A 163 12.07 -6.32 -8.90
C ALA A 163 12.67 -5.04 -9.45
N LEU A 164 11.83 -4.02 -9.57
CA LEU A 164 12.27 -2.66 -9.88
C LEU A 164 11.89 -1.74 -8.72
N PRO A 165 12.75 -0.78 -8.33
CA PRO A 165 12.43 0.23 -7.31
C PRO A 165 11.48 1.31 -7.87
N LEU A 166 10.53 0.90 -8.71
CA LEU A 166 9.50 1.71 -9.34
C LEU A 166 8.16 1.31 -8.70
N GLY A 167 7.84 1.92 -7.57
CA GLY A 167 6.57 1.73 -6.86
C GLY A 167 5.93 3.07 -6.50
N GLY A 168 5.03 3.04 -5.51
CA GLY A 168 4.41 4.25 -4.97
C GLY A 168 5.40 5.32 -4.49
N LYS A 169 6.55 4.92 -3.93
CA LYS A 169 7.60 5.82 -3.44
C LYS A 169 8.29 6.59 -4.58
N ALA A 170 8.51 5.94 -5.73
CA ALA A 170 9.07 6.60 -6.90
C ALA A 170 8.10 7.65 -7.46
N LEU A 171 6.80 7.33 -7.47
CA LEU A 171 5.75 8.29 -7.86
C LEU A 171 5.68 9.47 -6.89
N HIS A 172 5.83 9.24 -5.58
CA HIS A 172 5.86 10.32 -4.60
C HIS A 172 7.05 11.25 -4.85
N ARG A 173 8.25 10.69 -5.06
CA ARG A 173 9.44 11.49 -5.36
C ARG A 173 9.27 12.33 -6.62
N GLU A 174 8.73 11.73 -7.69
CA GLU A 174 8.49 12.43 -8.94
C GLU A 174 7.45 13.54 -8.77
N LEU A 175 6.34 13.28 -8.07
CA LEU A 175 5.34 14.31 -7.78
C LEU A 175 5.91 15.45 -6.95
N GLU A 176 6.73 15.15 -5.94
CA GLU A 176 7.39 16.17 -5.12
C GLU A 176 8.32 17.05 -5.97
N THR A 177 9.12 16.45 -6.86
CA THR A 177 9.99 17.19 -7.79
C THR A 177 9.19 18.06 -8.75
N GLN A 178 8.16 17.51 -9.41
CA GLN A 178 7.35 18.26 -10.38
C GLN A 178 6.57 19.41 -9.71
N LEU A 179 6.01 19.17 -8.51
CA LEU A 179 5.32 20.22 -7.76
C LEU A 179 6.30 21.31 -7.34
N LEU A 180 7.50 20.96 -6.87
CA LEU A 180 8.49 21.96 -6.47
C LEU A 180 8.93 22.87 -7.63
N GLU A 181 9.01 22.32 -8.85
CA GLU A 181 9.42 23.06 -10.04
C GLU A 181 8.31 23.94 -10.63
N GLN A 182 7.06 23.45 -10.66
CA GLN A 182 5.99 24.05 -11.49
C GLN A 182 4.81 24.62 -10.69
N CYS A 183 4.74 24.42 -9.38
CA CYS A 183 3.55 24.76 -8.61
C CYS A 183 3.59 26.21 -8.09
N THR A 184 2.47 26.89 -8.28
CA THR A 184 2.16 28.18 -7.68
C THR A 184 1.18 28.01 -6.52
N VAL A 185 1.43 28.72 -5.43
CA VAL A 185 0.58 28.75 -4.23
C VAL A 185 -0.08 30.10 -4.13
N ASP A 186 -1.40 30.09 -4.01
CA ASP A 186 -2.15 31.26 -3.62
C ASP A 186 -2.13 31.38 -2.10
N THR A 187 -1.44 32.41 -1.59
CA THR A 187 -1.61 32.82 -0.20
C THR A 187 -2.67 33.92 -0.17
N GLY A 188 -3.46 33.98 0.91
CA GLY A 188 -4.53 34.98 1.04
C GLY A 188 -4.09 36.45 0.91
N ALA A 189 -2.77 36.73 0.90
CA ALA A 189 -2.18 38.05 0.71
C ALA A 189 -1.58 38.29 -0.69
N ALA A 190 -1.24 37.25 -1.46
CA ALA A 190 -0.70 37.36 -2.82
C ALA A 190 -1.00 36.08 -3.64
N LYS A 191 -1.54 36.28 -4.84
CA LYS A 191 -1.70 35.21 -5.83
C LYS A 191 -0.34 34.84 -6.42
N GLU A 192 -0.14 33.55 -6.69
CA GLU A 192 1.00 33.01 -7.45
C GLU A 192 2.41 33.16 -6.82
N GLN A 193 2.59 32.73 -5.57
CA GLN A 193 3.95 32.53 -5.02
C GLN A 193 4.48 31.13 -5.34
N SER A 194 5.76 31.00 -5.70
CA SER A 194 6.38 29.68 -5.93
C SER A 194 6.44 28.86 -4.64
N LEU A 195 6.10 27.57 -4.71
CA LEU A 195 6.17 26.62 -3.57
C LEU A 195 7.49 26.67 -2.76
N PRO A 196 8.70 26.71 -3.35
CA PRO A 196 9.95 26.65 -2.57
C PRO A 196 10.12 27.81 -1.58
N SER A 197 9.43 28.94 -1.79
CA SER A 197 9.47 30.08 -0.87
C SER A 197 8.54 29.94 0.33
N VAL A 198 7.57 29.01 0.27
CA VAL A 198 6.48 28.88 1.27
C VAL A 198 6.59 27.59 2.07
N MET A 199 6.90 26.45 1.42
CA MET A 199 7.05 25.15 2.09
C MET A 199 8.15 24.31 1.45
N GLY A 200 9.07 23.79 2.27
CA GLY A 200 10.19 22.98 1.80
C GLY A 200 9.86 21.51 1.48
N SER A 201 8.76 20.96 2.01
CA SER A 201 8.31 19.60 1.69
C SER A 201 6.82 19.43 2.00
N ILE A 202 6.12 18.66 1.16
CA ILE A 202 4.69 18.40 1.26
C ILE A 202 4.47 17.13 2.10
N PRO A 203 3.50 17.09 3.03
CA PRO A 203 3.22 15.88 3.79
C PRO A 203 2.79 14.72 2.88
N GLU A 204 3.31 13.52 3.15
CA GLU A 204 3.06 12.33 2.32
C GLU A 204 1.57 12.00 2.16
N GLY A 205 0.75 12.21 3.19
CA GLY A 205 -0.70 11.95 3.10
C GLY A 205 -1.41 12.84 2.09
N VAL A 206 -0.99 14.10 1.93
CA VAL A 206 -1.55 14.99 0.90
C VAL A 206 -1.08 14.55 -0.49
N LEU A 207 0.16 14.09 -0.60
CA LEU A 207 0.71 13.58 -1.85
C LEU A 207 0.00 12.30 -2.31
N GLU A 208 -0.38 11.43 -1.36
CA GLU A 208 -1.23 10.27 -1.63
C GLU A 208 -2.61 10.69 -2.13
N ASP A 209 -3.24 11.69 -1.49
CA ASP A 209 -4.54 12.21 -1.91
C ASP A 209 -4.51 12.86 -3.29
N ILE A 210 -3.41 13.54 -3.65
CA ILE A 210 -3.19 14.06 -5.00
C ILE A 210 -3.08 12.89 -5.98
N LYS A 211 -2.19 11.93 -5.69
CA LYS A 211 -1.98 10.76 -6.54
C LYS A 211 -3.26 9.98 -6.83
N VAL A 212 -4.13 9.78 -5.83
CA VAL A 212 -5.40 9.04 -5.99
C VAL A 212 -6.43 9.83 -6.79
N ARG A 213 -6.47 11.16 -6.65
CA ARG A 213 -7.55 11.99 -7.22
C ARG A 213 -7.20 12.62 -8.57
N THR A 214 -5.94 12.93 -8.82
CA THR A 214 -5.54 13.77 -9.97
C THR A 214 -4.67 13.05 -10.99
N CYS A 215 -3.95 11.99 -10.61
CA CYS A 215 -3.12 11.26 -11.57
C CYS A 215 -3.97 10.41 -12.51
N PHE A 216 -3.76 10.57 -13.82
CA PHE A 216 -4.41 9.78 -14.86
C PHE A 216 -3.37 9.02 -15.69
N VAL A 217 -3.63 7.75 -15.96
CA VAL A 217 -2.74 6.89 -16.76
C VAL A 217 -3.02 7.15 -18.24
N SER A 218 -1.99 7.55 -18.98
CA SER A 218 -2.10 7.83 -20.42
C SER A 218 -1.78 6.60 -21.26
N ASP A 219 -2.35 6.54 -22.46
CA ASP A 219 -1.98 5.54 -23.48
C ASP A 219 -0.54 5.70 -23.95
N LEU A 220 0.04 4.61 -24.46
CA LEU A 220 1.42 4.58 -24.96
C LEU A 220 1.73 5.71 -25.96
N LYS A 221 0.83 5.95 -26.94
CA LYS A 221 1.02 7.00 -27.95
C LYS A 221 1.09 8.41 -27.34
N ARG A 222 0.25 8.67 -26.34
CA ARG A 222 0.23 9.96 -25.63
C ARG A 222 1.43 10.09 -24.69
N GLY A 223 1.79 9.02 -24.00
CA GLY A 223 2.98 8.96 -23.14
C GLY A 223 4.26 9.28 -23.89
N LEU A 224 4.44 8.69 -25.09
CA LEU A 224 5.60 8.98 -25.95
C LEU A 224 5.67 10.46 -26.36
N LYS A 225 4.53 11.08 -26.67
CA LYS A 225 4.47 12.53 -26.98
C LYS A 225 4.83 13.40 -25.78
N ILE A 226 4.35 13.04 -24.58
CA ILE A 226 4.68 13.76 -23.34
C ILE A 226 6.16 13.62 -23.01
N GLN A 227 6.72 12.43 -23.20
CA GLN A 227 8.15 12.20 -23.00
C GLN A 227 8.97 13.01 -23.99
N ALA A 228 8.61 13.01 -25.27
CA ALA A 228 9.26 13.84 -26.28
C ALA A 228 9.19 15.34 -25.96
N ALA A 229 8.05 15.82 -25.43
CA ALA A 229 7.89 17.20 -24.99
C ALA A 229 8.75 17.53 -23.76
N LYS A 230 8.88 16.61 -22.79
CA LYS A 230 9.75 16.80 -21.61
C LYS A 230 11.24 16.86 -21.95
N PHE A 231 11.68 16.22 -23.05
CA PHE A 231 13.09 16.24 -23.48
C PHE A 231 13.43 17.36 -24.50
N ASN A 232 12.44 18.08 -25.03
CA ASN A 232 12.68 19.26 -25.87
C ASN A 232 12.96 20.48 -24.97
N ILE A 233 14.23 20.63 -24.59
CA ILE A 233 14.79 21.81 -23.90
C ILE A 233 15.01 23.00 -24.87
N ASP A 234 14.68 22.88 -26.15
CA ASP A 234 14.80 23.97 -27.12
C ASP A 234 13.52 24.83 -27.19
N GLY A 235 13.38 25.71 -26.20
CA GLY A 235 12.92 27.10 -26.25
C GLY A 235 11.91 27.64 -27.28
N ASN A 236 11.11 26.85 -27.99
CA ASN A 236 10.04 27.40 -28.83
C ASN A 236 8.90 26.42 -29.08
N THR A 237 7.68 26.96 -29.04
CA THR A 237 6.35 26.37 -29.35
C THR A 237 5.55 25.73 -28.21
N GLU A 238 4.28 26.11 -28.17
CA GLU A 238 3.24 25.89 -27.15
C GLU A 238 3.31 24.56 -26.41
N ASN A 239 3.84 24.63 -25.18
CA ASN A 239 3.85 23.53 -24.23
C ASN A 239 2.47 23.36 -23.60
N ASN A 240 1.57 22.69 -24.31
CA ASN A 240 0.51 21.88 -23.71
C ASN A 240 0.04 20.86 -24.76
N PRO A 241 0.26 19.55 -24.58
CA PRO A 241 -0.49 18.59 -25.39
C PRO A 241 -1.99 18.83 -25.12
N PRO A 242 -2.84 18.98 -26.16
CA PRO A 242 -4.22 19.37 -25.96
C PRO A 242 -4.91 18.39 -25.00
N LEU A 243 -5.61 18.94 -24.02
CA LEU A 243 -6.62 18.21 -23.27
C LEU A 243 -7.76 17.90 -24.25
N GLU A 244 -7.61 16.84 -25.06
CA GLU A 244 -8.77 16.22 -25.67
C GLU A 244 -9.63 15.70 -24.51
N MET A 245 -10.68 16.47 -24.20
CA MET A 245 -11.78 16.00 -23.36
C MET A 245 -12.39 14.79 -24.06
N MET A 246 -12.00 13.59 -23.66
CA MET A 246 -12.78 12.38 -23.94
C MET A 246 -14.04 12.38 -23.06
N PHE A 247 -14.92 13.36 -23.27
CA PHE A 247 -16.34 13.27 -22.95
C PHE A 247 -17.09 14.12 -23.97
N ASP A 248 -17.52 13.46 -25.04
CA ASP A 248 -18.54 13.99 -25.93
C ASP A 248 -19.84 14.07 -25.12
N VAL A 249 -20.19 15.27 -24.67
CA VAL A 249 -21.35 15.57 -23.78
C VAL A 249 -22.70 15.19 -24.43
N GLY A 250 -22.72 14.71 -25.68
CA GLY A 250 -23.94 14.39 -26.41
C GLY A 250 -24.45 12.95 -26.32
N LYS A 251 -23.63 11.92 -26.09
CA LYS A 251 -24.07 10.53 -26.27
C LYS A 251 -23.31 9.53 -25.40
N THR A 252 -23.58 9.51 -24.11
CA THR A 252 -23.65 8.32 -23.24
C THR A 252 -23.70 8.80 -21.80
N GLN A 253 -24.69 8.33 -21.03
CA GLN A 253 -24.66 8.51 -19.58
C GLN A 253 -23.32 7.95 -19.06
N PRO A 254 -22.62 8.65 -18.14
CA PRO A 254 -21.42 8.10 -17.53
C PRO A 254 -21.79 6.76 -16.90
N PRO A 255 -20.97 5.71 -17.07
CA PRO A 255 -21.19 4.48 -16.32
C PRO A 255 -21.12 4.87 -14.85
N LEU A 256 -22.25 4.77 -14.15
CA LEU A 256 -22.30 4.85 -12.70
C LEU A 256 -21.18 3.97 -12.18
N MET A 257 -20.16 4.59 -11.58
CA MET A 257 -19.19 3.90 -10.75
C MET A 257 -20.01 3.11 -9.75
N LYS A 258 -20.20 1.81 -10.01
CA LYS A 258 -20.68 0.89 -8.98
C LYS A 258 -19.57 0.86 -7.96
N ARG A 259 -19.74 1.69 -6.93
CA ARG A 259 -19.10 1.48 -5.63
C ARG A 259 -19.33 0.01 -5.30
N ALA A 260 -18.26 -0.78 -5.30
CA ALA A 260 -18.27 -2.10 -4.69
C ALA A 260 -18.30 -1.93 -3.16
N PHE A 261 -19.38 -1.31 -2.67
CA PHE A 261 -19.79 -1.19 -1.29
C PHE A 261 -21.32 -1.15 -1.34
N SER A 262 -21.92 -2.34 -1.41
CA SER A 262 -23.33 -2.50 -1.10
C SER A 262 -23.45 -2.67 0.41
N THR A 263 -23.63 -1.55 1.10
CA THR A 263 -24.34 -1.51 2.37
C THR A 263 -25.77 -1.13 2.05
N GLU A 264 -26.68 -2.11 2.04
CA GLU A 264 -28.12 -1.99 2.33
C GLU A 264 -28.83 -3.31 2.01
N LYS A 265 -28.97 -4.19 3.01
CA LYS A 265 -30.22 -4.47 3.75
C LYS A 265 -29.94 -5.39 4.92
#